data_AF-A0A967LAM5-F1
#
_entry.id   AF-A0A967LAM5-F1
#
_cell.length_a   1.000
_cell.length_b   1.000
_cell.length_c   1.000
_cell.angle_alpha   90.00
_cell.angle_beta   90.00
_cell.angle_gamma   90.00
#
_symmetry.space_group_name_H-M   'P 1'
#
loop_
_entity.id
_entity.type
_entity.pdbx_description
1 polymer ?
#
loop_
_entity_poly.entity_id
_entity_poly.type
_entity_poly.pdbx_seq_one_letter_code
_entity_poly.pdbx_strand_id
1 'polypeptide(L)'
;TVLEADVVVGGISRTAQCDGWRFDIGGHRFFTKVKPVSDLWHEILPEEDFLLRPRMSRIYYGGRFYDYPLRALNALGNLGVIEAIRCILSYLWVW
;
A
#
# COMPACT_ATOMS: atom_id res chain seq x y z
N THR A 1 25.45 17.93 12.44
CA THR A 1 24.19 18.18 13.18
C THR A 1 23.02 17.89 12.29
N VAL A 2 21.98 17.23 12.79
CA VAL A 2 20.70 17.02 12.10
C VAL A 2 19.67 17.93 12.77
N LEU A 3 18.82 18.60 11.98
CA LEU A 3 17.81 19.54 12.46
C LEU A 3 16.42 19.05 12.02
N GLU A 4 15.46 19.03 12.94
CA GLU A 4 14.05 18.70 12.71
C GLU A 4 13.21 19.86 13.26
N ALA A 5 12.17 20.25 12.52
CA ALA A 5 11.29 21.36 12.90
C ALA A 5 10.13 20.90 13.81
N ASP A 6 9.69 19.64 13.65
CA ASP A 6 8.66 19.04 14.50
C ASP A 6 9.22 18.65 15.89
N VAL A 7 8.34 18.49 16.86
CA VAL A 7 8.68 18.09 18.23
C VAL A 7 8.98 16.59 18.36
N VAL A 8 8.62 15.79 17.35
CA VAL A 8 8.89 14.35 17.27
C VAL A 8 9.53 14.02 15.93
N VAL A 9 10.58 13.20 15.96
CA VAL A 9 11.24 12.70 14.75
C VAL A 9 10.38 11.65 14.02
N GLY A 10 10.61 11.50 12.71
CA GLY A 10 9.99 10.43 11.89
C GLY A 10 9.29 10.94 10.63
N GLY A 11 9.05 12.25 10.51
CA GLY A 11 8.44 12.86 9.32
C GLY A 11 7.11 12.18 8.95
N ILE A 12 6.97 11.78 7.68
CA ILE A 12 5.78 11.07 7.18
C ILE A 12 5.67 9.63 7.70
N SER A 13 6.74 9.05 8.24
CA SER A 13 6.76 7.68 8.76
C SER A 13 6.37 7.60 10.24
N ARG A 14 5.92 8.70 10.86
CA ARG A 14 5.53 8.73 12.28
C ARG A 14 4.11 8.21 12.51
N THR A 15 3.87 7.79 13.74
CA THR A 15 2.54 7.42 14.24
C THR A 15 1.99 8.52 15.16
N ALA A 16 0.85 9.10 14.80
CA ALA A 16 0.09 10.02 15.64
C ALA A 16 -0.83 9.25 16.61
N GLN A 17 -1.13 9.86 17.76
CA GLN A 17 -2.07 9.32 18.73
C GLN A 17 -3.27 10.27 18.88
N CYS A 18 -4.47 9.73 18.85
CA CYS A 18 -5.72 10.47 19.03
C CYS A 18 -6.73 9.56 19.75
N ASP A 19 -7.31 10.01 20.86
CA ASP A 19 -8.32 9.27 21.63
C ASP A 19 -7.94 7.83 21.99
N GLY A 20 -6.65 7.59 22.29
CA GLY A 20 -6.11 6.27 22.60
C GLY A 20 -5.82 5.38 21.38
N TRP A 21 -6.14 5.84 20.18
CA TRP A 21 -5.86 5.17 18.91
C TRP A 21 -4.56 5.67 18.28
N ARG A 22 -3.90 4.78 17.53
CA ARG A 22 -2.65 5.05 16.82
C ARG A 22 -2.91 5.10 15.31
N PHE A 23 -2.42 6.14 14.65
CA PHE A 23 -2.59 6.36 13.21
C PHE A 23 -1.26 6.74 12.58
N ASP A 24 -0.84 5.99 11.58
CA ASP A 24 0.29 6.40 10.74
C ASP A 24 -0.15 7.47 9.75
N ILE A 25 0.79 8.35 9.35
CA ILE A 25 0.55 9.40 8.36
C ILE A 25 0.63 8.79 6.94
N GLY A 26 -0.33 7.93 6.64
CA GLY A 26 -0.32 7.03 5.50
C GLY A 26 0.04 5.60 5.91
N GLY A 27 -0.47 4.60 5.18
CA GLY A 27 -0.17 3.21 5.49
C GLY A 27 1.26 2.85 5.10
N HIS A 28 2.06 2.41 6.07
CA HIS A 28 3.44 1.98 5.85
C HIS A 28 3.54 0.46 5.94
N ARG A 29 4.28 -0.15 5.01
CA ARG A 29 4.69 -1.55 5.08
C ARG A 29 6.19 -1.60 4.90
N PHE A 30 6.88 -2.22 5.84
CA PHE A 30 8.33 -2.38 5.72
C PHE A 30 8.65 -3.54 4.76
N PHE A 31 9.44 -3.24 3.73
CA PHE A 31 10.03 -4.22 2.82
C PHE A 31 11.29 -3.60 2.21
N THR A 32 12.43 -4.28 2.31
CA THR A 32 13.68 -3.85 1.68
C THR A 32 14.41 -5.04 1.06
N LYS A 33 15.14 -4.78 -0.03
CA LYS A 33 16.11 -5.73 -0.59
C LYS A 33 17.56 -5.36 -0.23
N VAL A 34 17.76 -4.27 0.48
CA VAL A 34 19.08 -3.72 0.83
C VAL A 34 19.47 -4.26 2.20
N LYS A 35 20.44 -5.17 2.24
CA LYS A 35 20.84 -5.87 3.47
C LYS A 35 21.22 -4.93 4.62
N PRO A 36 22.07 -3.90 4.45
CA PRO A 36 22.40 -2.98 5.54
C PRO A 36 21.18 -2.26 6.15
N VAL A 37 20.15 -1.98 5.34
CA VAL A 37 18.90 -1.38 5.84
C VAL A 37 18.11 -2.40 6.64
N SER A 38 18.01 -3.65 6.15
CA SER A 38 17.35 -4.73 6.89
C SER A 38 18.01 -4.96 8.24
N ASP A 39 19.35 -5.08 8.26
CA ASP A 39 20.12 -5.34 9.47
C ASP A 39 19.89 -4.24 10.52
N LEU A 40 19.94 -2.96 10.11
CA LEU A 40 19.67 -1.82 10.99
C LEU A 40 18.26 -1.91 11.62
N TRP A 41 17.26 -2.31 10.84
CA TRP A 41 15.89 -2.41 11.33
C TRP A 41 15.71 -3.55 12.34
N HIS A 42 16.38 -4.69 12.13
CA HIS A 42 16.40 -5.81 13.10
C HIS A 42 17.30 -5.56 14.31
N GLU A 43 18.20 -4.56 14.25
CA GLU A 43 18.96 -4.09 15.41
C GLU A 43 18.10 -3.18 16.32
N ILE A 44 17.28 -2.31 15.72
CA ILE A 44 16.48 -1.31 16.44
C ILE A 44 15.20 -1.92 17.03
N LEU A 45 14.57 -2.85 16.31
CA LEU A 45 13.27 -3.41 16.68
C LEU A 45 13.39 -4.94 16.93
N PRO A 46 12.88 -5.46 18.05
CA PRO A 46 12.85 -6.90 18.32
C PRO A 46 12.12 -7.69 17.23
N GLU A 47 12.54 -8.95 17.03
CA GLU A 47 11.96 -9.81 15.99
C GLU A 47 10.46 -10.07 16.23
N GLU A 48 10.04 -10.19 17.49
CA GLU A 48 8.64 -10.38 17.87
C GLU A 48 7.72 -9.20 17.49
N ASP A 49 8.28 -7.99 17.36
CA ASP A 49 7.55 -6.79 16.97
C ASP A 49 7.46 -6.64 15.43
N PHE A 50 8.24 -7.42 14.67
CA PHE A 50 8.10 -7.52 13.22
C PHE A 50 6.91 -8.41 12.83
N LEU A 51 5.75 -7.76 12.72
CA LEU A 51 4.52 -8.45 12.32
C LEU A 51 4.54 -8.85 10.84
N LEU A 52 4.84 -10.12 10.57
CA LEU A 52 4.71 -10.70 9.24
C LEU A 52 3.23 -10.82 8.83
N ARG A 53 2.84 -10.11 7.77
CA ARG A 53 1.48 -10.13 7.21
C ARG A 53 1.51 -10.44 5.71
N PRO A 54 0.65 -11.35 5.22
CA PRO A 54 0.54 -11.60 3.79
C PRO A 54 0.05 -10.32 3.10
N ARG A 55 0.70 -9.93 2.00
CA ARG A 55 0.32 -8.73 1.26
C ARG A 55 -1.01 -8.95 0.56
N MET A 56 -2.06 -8.30 1.05
CA MET A 56 -3.36 -8.21 0.39
C MET A 56 -3.65 -6.74 0.06
N SER A 57 -3.71 -6.44 -1.24
CA SER A 57 -4.15 -5.15 -1.76
C SER A 57 -5.32 -5.39 -2.70
N ARG A 58 -6.30 -4.49 -2.70
CA ARG A 58 -7.45 -4.51 -3.59
C ARG A 58 -7.80 -3.09 -4.00
N ILE A 59 -8.32 -2.95 -5.22
CA ILE A 59 -8.83 -1.67 -5.71
C ILE A 59 -10.34 -1.68 -5.50
N TYR A 60 -10.88 -0.69 -4.80
CA TYR A 60 -12.32 -0.54 -4.64
C TYR A 60 -12.85 0.44 -5.70
N TYR A 61 -13.68 -0.06 -6.61
CA TYR A 61 -14.26 0.74 -7.70
C TYR A 61 -15.66 0.22 -8.05
N GLY A 62 -16.62 1.12 -8.24
CA GLY A 62 -17.98 0.76 -8.64
C GLY A 62 -18.68 -0.22 -7.67
N GLY A 63 -18.38 -0.14 -6.38
CA GLY A 63 -18.94 -1.04 -5.37
C GLY A 63 -18.30 -2.43 -5.32
N ARG A 64 -17.25 -2.69 -6.10
CA ARG A 64 -16.58 -4.00 -6.21
C ARG A 64 -15.10 -3.89 -5.88
N PHE A 65 -14.55 -5.00 -5.38
CA PHE A 65 -13.12 -5.15 -5.16
C PHE A 65 -12.45 -5.86 -6.32
N TYR A 66 -11.46 -5.20 -6.91
CA TYR A 66 -10.57 -5.76 -7.93
C TYR A 66 -9.29 -6.25 -7.25
N ASP A 67 -8.81 -7.42 -7.68
CA ASP A 67 -7.57 -7.99 -7.17
C ASP A 67 -6.36 -7.13 -7.54
N TYR A 68 -5.36 -7.10 -6.66
CA TYR A 68 -4.04 -6.57 -6.97
C TYR A 68 -2.95 -7.60 -6.66
N PRO A 69 -2.12 -8.02 -7.63
CA PRO A 69 -2.11 -7.59 -9.03
C PRO A 69 -3.40 -7.93 -9.78
N LEU A 70 -3.72 -7.16 -10.82
CA LEU A 70 -4.96 -7.33 -11.59
C LEU A 70 -5.05 -8.75 -12.15
N ARG A 71 -6.17 -9.42 -11.89
CA ARG A 71 -6.50 -10.73 -12.46
C ARG A 71 -7.60 -10.56 -13.50
N ALA A 72 -7.32 -11.01 -14.73
CA ALA A 72 -8.19 -10.76 -15.89
C ALA A 72 -9.65 -11.18 -15.66
N LEU A 73 -9.90 -12.38 -15.11
CA LEU A 73 -11.26 -12.88 -14.87
C LEU A 73 -12.01 -12.09 -13.80
N ASN A 74 -11.33 -11.69 -12.71
CA ASN A 74 -11.93 -10.84 -11.67
C ASN A 74 -12.24 -9.45 -12.23
N ALA A 75 -11.31 -8.87 -12.99
CA ALA A 75 -11.51 -7.56 -13.60
C ALA A 75 -12.66 -7.57 -14.60
N LEU A 76 -12.69 -8.52 -15.55
CA LEU A 76 -13.74 -8.66 -16.55
C LEU A 76 -15.12 -8.90 -15.90
N GLY A 77 -15.18 -9.77 -14.90
CA GLY A 77 -16.41 -10.05 -14.16
C GLY A 77 -16.93 -8.83 -13.38
N ASN A 78 -16.04 -8.03 -12.79
CA ASN A 78 -16.41 -6.84 -12.04
C ASN A 78 -16.79 -5.65 -12.94
N LEU A 79 -16.06 -5.42 -14.04
CA LEU A 79 -16.39 -4.39 -15.04
C LEU A 79 -17.69 -4.70 -15.78
N GLY A 80 -17.93 -5.98 -16.05
CA GLY A 80 -18.99 -6.42 -16.94
C GLY A 80 -18.61 -6.29 -18.41
N VAL A 81 -19.32 -7.04 -19.26
CA VAL A 81 -19.00 -7.18 -20.69
C VAL A 81 -19.10 -5.85 -21.44
N ILE A 82 -20.09 -5.01 -21.10
CA ILE A 82 -20.31 -3.73 -21.77
C ILE A 82 -19.13 -2.79 -21.57
N GLU A 83 -18.72 -2.57 -20.32
CA GLU A 83 -17.59 -1.69 -20.01
C GLU A 83 -16.28 -2.28 -20.55
N ALA A 84 -16.09 -3.60 -20.50
CA ALA A 84 -14.92 -4.24 -21.08
C ALA A 84 -14.81 -4.00 -22.60
N ILE A 85 -15.91 -4.14 -23.34
CA ILE A 85 -15.94 -3.84 -24.78
C ILE A 85 -15.66 -2.34 -25.02
N ARG A 86 -16.25 -1.44 -24.23
CA ARG A 86 -15.98 0.00 -24.31
C ARG A 86 -14.50 0.32 -24.09
N CYS A 87 -13.86 -0.29 -23.11
CA CYS A 87 -12.42 -0.13 -22.87
C CYS A 87 -11.59 -0.57 -24.08
N ILE A 88 -11.90 -1.73 -24.68
CA ILE A 88 -11.19 -2.23 -25.87
C ILE A 88 -11.39 -1.30 -27.06
N LEU A 89 -12.64 -0.92 -27.37
CA LEU A 89 -12.95 -0.02 -28.47
C LEU A 89 -12.31 1.36 -28.28
N SER A 90 -12.30 1.88 -27.05
CA SER A 90 -11.61 3.13 -26.73
C SER A 90 -10.11 3.05 -27.00
N TYR A 91 -9.48 1.92 -26.67
CA TYR A 91 -8.06 1.71 -26.96
C TYR A 91 -7.80 1.67 -28.48
N LEU A 92 -8.66 0.98 -29.25
CA LEU A 92 -8.55 0.89 -30.70
C LEU A 92 -8.88 2.19 -31.44
N TRP A 93 -9.66 3.08 -30.83
CA TRP A 93 -10.01 4.39 -31.40
C TRP A 93 -8.92 5.44 -31.21
N VAL A 94 -8.25 5.41 -30.05
CA VAL A 94 -7.21 6.38 -29.69
C VAL A 94 -5.83 5.96 -30.24
N TRP A 95 -5.71 4.71 -30.69
CA TRP A 95 -4.61 4.22 -31.54
C TRP A 95 -4.86 4.54 -33.00
#